data_AF-A0A3D1AG34-F1
#
_entry.id   AF-A0A3D1AG34-F1
#
_cell.length_a   1.000
_cell.length_b   1.000
_cell.length_c   1.000
_cell.angle_alpha   90.00
_cell.angle_beta   90.00
_cell.angle_gamma   90.00
#
_symmetry.space_group_name_H-M   'P 1'
#
loop_
_entity.id
_entity.type
_entity.pdbx_description
1 polymer ?
#
loop_
_entity_poly.entity_id
_entity_poly.type
_entity_poly.pdbx_seq_one_letter_code
_entity_poly.pdbx_strand_id
1 'polypeptide(L)'
;MKKMITFKEIKDSKEIKTYIKQADASLEALGYTEHSFAHCTKCAEVAGRLLENLGYSEHETELAKIAGYMHDIGNVVNRVDHAQSGAIMAFRLLDKIGMEPEDTAKVVTAIGNHDEGTAFPVNEIAAALIIADKTDVRRSRVRNRATIQKDIHDRVNYAVKSSDVRLDVKAGTITLILTIDTKICAVMDYFEIFMSRMLLCRKAADVLGLHFKLNINEVSLL
;
A
#
# COMPACT_ATOMS: atom_id res chain seq x y z
N MET A 1 -30.41 5.57 11.31
CA MET A 1 -28.95 5.69 11.06
C MET A 1 -28.66 5.09 9.71
N LYS A 2 -27.96 5.79 8.82
CA LYS A 2 -27.54 5.19 7.55
C LYS A 2 -26.53 4.06 7.84
N LYS A 3 -26.61 2.98 7.08
CA LYS A 3 -25.75 1.80 7.24
C LYS A 3 -24.34 2.16 6.74
N MET A 4 -23.34 1.99 7.59
CA MET A 4 -21.93 2.15 7.22
C MET A 4 -21.55 1.08 6.18
N ILE A 5 -20.86 1.49 5.12
CA ILE A 5 -20.32 0.57 4.12
C ILE A 5 -19.02 -0.02 4.65
N THR A 6 -18.91 -1.35 4.61
CA THR A 6 -17.79 -2.08 5.20
C THR A 6 -16.76 -2.51 4.16
N PHE A 7 -15.52 -2.71 4.60
CA PHE A 7 -14.47 -3.33 3.81
C PHE A 7 -14.90 -4.69 3.25
N LYS A 8 -15.65 -5.48 4.03
CA LYS A 8 -16.14 -6.77 3.57
C LYS A 8 -17.05 -6.64 2.34
N GLU A 9 -17.98 -5.69 2.34
CA GLU A 9 -18.86 -5.42 1.19
C GLU A 9 -18.06 -4.96 -0.04
N ILE A 10 -17.05 -4.12 0.16
CA ILE A 10 -16.13 -3.69 -0.91
C ILE A 10 -15.31 -4.86 -1.46
N LYS A 11 -14.77 -5.71 -0.58
CA LYS A 11 -14.00 -6.92 -0.95
C LYS A 11 -14.87 -7.93 -1.69
N ASP A 12 -16.15 -8.05 -1.34
CA ASP A 12 -17.10 -8.97 -1.97
C ASP A 12 -17.72 -8.43 -3.27
N SER A 13 -17.59 -7.14 -3.55
CA SER A 13 -18.08 -6.52 -4.79
C SER A 13 -17.42 -7.09 -6.04
N LYS A 14 -18.25 -7.70 -6.91
CA LYS A 14 -17.82 -8.21 -8.22
C LYS A 14 -17.30 -7.08 -9.13
N GLU A 15 -17.89 -5.89 -9.05
CA GLU A 15 -17.50 -4.73 -9.85
C GLU A 15 -16.09 -4.26 -9.48
N ILE A 16 -15.82 -4.07 -8.19
CA ILE A 16 -14.50 -3.64 -7.69
C ILE A 16 -13.44 -4.71 -7.96
N LYS A 17 -13.79 -5.99 -7.72
CA LYS A 17 -12.92 -7.12 -8.05
C LYS A 17 -12.53 -7.16 -9.53
N THR A 18 -13.44 -6.78 -10.43
CA THR A 18 -13.17 -6.73 -11.87
C THR A 18 -12.11 -5.68 -12.18
N TYR A 19 -12.21 -4.48 -11.62
CA TYR A 19 -11.22 -3.42 -11.84
C TYR A 19 -9.85 -3.77 -11.28
N ILE A 20 -9.77 -4.36 -10.07
CA ILE A 20 -8.49 -4.82 -9.52
C ILE A 20 -7.85 -5.87 -10.43
N LYS A 21 -8.64 -6.86 -10.90
CA LYS A 21 -8.13 -7.90 -11.80
C LYS A 21 -7.60 -7.32 -13.12
N GLN A 22 -8.30 -6.34 -13.70
CA GLN A 22 -7.87 -5.74 -14.97
C GLN A 22 -6.69 -4.77 -14.78
N ALA A 23 -6.65 -4.03 -13.68
CA ALA A 23 -5.50 -3.22 -13.29
C ALA A 23 -4.22 -4.08 -13.17
N ASP A 24 -4.32 -5.24 -12.51
CA ASP A 24 -3.20 -6.18 -12.39
C ASP A 24 -2.76 -6.74 -13.76
N ALA A 25 -3.71 -7.09 -14.63
CA ALA A 25 -3.43 -7.55 -15.99
C ALA A 25 -2.73 -6.48 -16.86
N SER A 26 -3.13 -5.22 -16.74
CA SER A 26 -2.46 -4.10 -17.40
C SER A 26 -0.99 -3.98 -16.95
N LEU A 27 -0.73 -4.11 -15.65
CA LEU A 27 0.62 -4.05 -15.11
C LEU A 27 1.48 -5.25 -15.51
N GLU A 28 0.89 -6.45 -15.57
CA GLU A 28 1.55 -7.63 -16.11
C GLU A 28 2.00 -7.42 -17.55
N ALA A 29 1.12 -6.89 -18.41
CA ALA A 29 1.44 -6.62 -19.82
C ALA A 29 2.55 -5.58 -19.99
N LEU A 30 2.67 -4.64 -19.04
CA LEU A 30 3.73 -3.63 -19.00
C LEU A 30 5.03 -4.13 -18.36
N GLY A 31 5.03 -5.35 -17.79
CA GLY A 31 6.21 -5.94 -17.15
C GLY A 31 6.45 -5.50 -15.70
N TYR A 32 5.45 -4.93 -15.02
CA TYR A 32 5.57 -4.52 -13.61
C TYR A 32 5.27 -5.68 -12.64
N THR A 33 5.75 -5.51 -11.40
CA THR A 33 5.43 -6.38 -10.25
C THR A 33 3.93 -6.55 -10.02
N GLU A 34 3.55 -7.61 -9.33
CA GLU A 34 2.17 -7.92 -8.95
C GLU A 34 1.49 -6.83 -8.11
N HIS A 35 0.27 -6.46 -8.49
CA HIS A 35 -0.65 -5.55 -7.77
C HIS A 35 -2.08 -6.16 -7.80
N SER A 36 -2.17 -7.45 -7.49
CA SER A 36 -3.40 -8.24 -7.53
C SER A 36 -4.16 -8.16 -6.21
N PHE A 37 -5.17 -9.01 -6.04
CA PHE A 37 -5.89 -9.17 -4.77
C PHE A 37 -4.97 -9.46 -3.58
N ALA A 38 -3.86 -10.17 -3.77
CA ALA A 38 -2.94 -10.50 -2.68
C ALA A 38 -2.22 -9.25 -2.14
N HIS A 39 -1.83 -8.32 -3.02
CA HIS A 39 -1.31 -7.03 -2.64
C HIS A 39 -2.39 -6.15 -2.01
N CYS A 40 -3.48 -5.88 -2.74
CA CYS A 40 -4.56 -5.00 -2.27
C CYS A 40 -5.15 -5.44 -0.92
N THR A 41 -5.33 -6.74 -0.70
CA THR A 41 -5.84 -7.28 0.57
C THR A 41 -4.84 -7.06 1.70
N LYS A 42 -3.54 -7.30 1.46
CA LYS A 42 -2.53 -7.09 2.48
C LYS A 42 -2.43 -5.62 2.87
N CYS A 43 -2.47 -4.71 1.89
CA CYS A 43 -2.47 -3.26 2.14
C CYS A 43 -3.67 -2.84 2.99
N ALA A 44 -4.88 -3.33 2.66
CA ALA A 44 -6.07 -3.10 3.46
C ALA A 44 -5.91 -3.60 4.91
N GLU A 45 -5.47 -4.84 5.09
CA GLU A 45 -5.33 -5.45 6.41
C GLU A 45 -4.24 -4.80 7.27
N VAL A 46 -3.12 -4.39 6.68
CA VAL A 46 -2.05 -3.67 7.38
C VAL A 46 -2.49 -2.27 7.77
N ALA A 47 -3.11 -1.51 6.85
CA ALA A 47 -3.60 -0.16 7.14
C ALA A 47 -4.66 -0.17 8.24
N GLY A 48 -5.64 -1.08 8.16
CA GLY A 48 -6.67 -1.24 9.17
C GLY A 48 -6.10 -1.62 10.55
N ARG A 49 -5.23 -2.64 10.59
CA ARG A 49 -4.61 -3.10 11.85
C ARG A 49 -3.74 -2.03 12.49
N LEU A 50 -3.06 -1.22 11.69
CA LEU A 50 -2.26 -0.10 12.17
C LEU A 50 -3.13 0.93 12.91
N LEU A 51 -4.22 1.38 12.29
CA LEU A 51 -5.14 2.33 12.92
C LEU A 51 -5.85 1.72 14.14
N GLU A 52 -6.31 0.47 14.05
CA GLU A 52 -6.93 -0.24 15.18
C GLU A 52 -5.99 -0.30 16.39
N ASN A 53 -4.74 -0.71 16.20
CA ASN A 53 -3.76 -0.82 17.29
C ASN A 53 -3.34 0.54 17.87
N LEU A 54 -3.48 1.62 17.11
CA LEU A 54 -3.25 2.99 17.57
C LEU A 54 -4.48 3.60 18.27
N GLY A 55 -5.60 2.88 18.34
CA GLY A 55 -6.80 3.30 19.06
C GLY A 55 -7.76 4.18 18.25
N TYR A 56 -7.63 4.20 16.92
CA TYR A 56 -8.60 4.86 16.05
C TYR A 56 -9.94 4.10 16.05
N SER A 57 -11.00 4.79 15.62
CA SER A 57 -12.34 4.19 15.60
C SER A 57 -12.45 3.03 14.62
N GLU A 58 -13.42 2.14 14.85
CA GLU A 58 -13.79 1.08 13.90
C GLU A 58 -14.13 1.68 12.53
N HIS A 59 -14.79 2.84 12.51
CA HIS A 59 -15.14 3.55 11.29
C HIS A 59 -13.91 3.95 10.49
N GLU A 60 -12.94 4.63 11.11
CA GLU A 60 -11.67 5.01 10.43
C GLU A 60 -10.87 3.79 9.97
N THR A 61 -10.88 2.73 10.77
CA THR A 61 -10.26 1.45 10.45
C THR A 61 -10.88 0.83 9.18
N GLU A 62 -12.21 0.87 9.05
CA GLU A 62 -12.90 0.39 7.85
C GLU A 62 -12.58 1.26 6.62
N LEU A 63 -12.55 2.58 6.76
CA LEU A 63 -12.19 3.48 5.65
C LEU A 63 -10.75 3.25 5.17
N ALA A 64 -9.80 3.01 6.08
CA ALA A 64 -8.42 2.67 5.72
C ALA A 64 -8.31 1.33 4.98
N LYS A 65 -9.07 0.32 5.40
CA LYS A 65 -9.15 -0.96 4.67
C LYS A 65 -9.74 -0.78 3.27
N ILE A 66 -10.81 0.01 3.13
CA ILE A 66 -11.43 0.30 1.83
C ILE A 66 -10.44 1.02 0.91
N ALA A 67 -9.77 2.06 1.41
CA ALA A 67 -8.72 2.77 0.67
C ALA A 67 -7.59 1.83 0.25
N GLY A 68 -7.07 1.01 1.18
CA GLY A 68 -6.03 0.01 0.90
C GLY A 68 -6.42 -1.02 -0.15
N TYR A 69 -7.68 -1.45 -0.17
CA TYR A 69 -8.12 -2.43 -1.15
C TYR A 69 -8.33 -1.84 -2.55
N MET A 70 -8.65 -0.55 -2.63
CA MET A 70 -9.01 0.12 -3.88
C MET A 70 -7.89 1.00 -4.47
N HIS A 71 -6.80 1.24 -3.74
CA HIS A 71 -5.82 2.28 -4.10
C HIS A 71 -5.23 2.16 -5.51
N ASP A 72 -5.03 0.94 -5.99
CA ASP A 72 -4.41 0.64 -7.28
C ASP A 72 -5.36 0.51 -8.47
N ILE A 73 -6.69 0.66 -8.28
CA ILE A 73 -7.65 0.40 -9.37
C ILE A 73 -7.44 1.31 -10.59
N GLY A 74 -6.81 2.47 -10.40
CA GLY A 74 -6.47 3.40 -11.48
C GLY A 74 -5.46 2.85 -12.48
N ASN A 75 -4.69 1.80 -12.12
CA ASN A 75 -3.76 1.15 -13.05
C ASN A 75 -4.49 0.50 -14.25
N VAL A 76 -5.82 0.32 -14.19
CA VAL A 76 -6.62 -0.08 -15.36
C VAL A 76 -6.63 1.00 -16.45
N VAL A 77 -6.48 2.27 -16.09
CA VAL A 77 -6.42 3.41 -17.00
C VAL A 77 -4.98 3.61 -17.47
N ASN A 78 -4.05 3.79 -16.53
CA ASN A 78 -2.62 3.90 -16.80
C ASN A 78 -1.81 3.74 -15.51
N ARG A 79 -0.52 3.38 -15.63
CA ARG A 79 0.41 3.41 -14.49
C ARG A 79 0.73 4.84 -14.05
N VAL A 80 0.85 5.74 -15.03
CA VAL A 80 1.05 7.18 -14.79
C VAL A 80 -0.21 7.74 -14.17
N ASP A 81 -0.06 8.44 -13.03
CA ASP A 81 -1.15 9.06 -12.28
C ASP A 81 -2.28 8.08 -11.89
N HIS A 82 -1.92 6.82 -11.60
CA HIS A 82 -2.88 5.80 -11.19
C HIS A 82 -3.56 6.14 -9.85
N ALA A 83 -2.91 6.90 -8.97
CA ALA A 83 -3.51 7.40 -7.74
C ALA A 83 -4.69 8.34 -8.03
N GLN A 84 -4.54 9.27 -8.98
CA GLN A 84 -5.55 10.27 -9.32
C GLN A 84 -6.72 9.63 -10.08
N SER A 85 -6.42 8.83 -11.09
CA SER A 85 -7.46 8.08 -11.81
C SER A 85 -8.18 7.08 -10.89
N GLY A 86 -7.44 6.39 -10.01
CA GLY A 86 -7.99 5.49 -9.00
C GLY A 86 -8.90 6.20 -8.00
N ALA A 87 -8.53 7.40 -7.54
CA ALA A 87 -9.36 8.21 -6.64
C ALA A 87 -10.69 8.61 -7.30
N ILE A 88 -10.67 9.03 -8.57
CA ILE A 88 -11.88 9.39 -9.32
C ILE A 88 -12.77 8.16 -9.57
N MET A 89 -12.17 7.01 -9.89
CA MET A 89 -12.90 5.75 -10.03
C MET A 89 -13.53 5.32 -8.70
N ALA A 90 -12.77 5.38 -7.60
CA ALA A 90 -13.25 5.05 -6.27
C ALA A 90 -14.40 5.98 -5.86
N PHE A 91 -14.28 7.29 -6.10
CA PHE A 91 -15.35 8.26 -5.89
C PHE A 91 -16.65 7.78 -6.55
N ARG A 92 -16.61 7.44 -7.84
CA ARG A 92 -17.81 7.00 -8.56
C ARG A 92 -18.36 5.67 -8.05
N LEU A 93 -17.50 4.71 -7.75
CA LEU A 93 -17.91 3.37 -7.29
C LEU A 93 -18.53 3.41 -5.89
N LEU A 94 -17.97 4.22 -5.00
CA LEU A 94 -18.43 4.38 -3.61
C LEU A 94 -19.73 5.21 -3.54
N ASP A 95 -19.80 6.30 -4.32
CA ASP A 95 -21.03 7.10 -4.48
C ASP A 95 -22.19 6.24 -5.00
N LYS A 96 -21.94 5.40 -6.02
CA LYS A 96 -22.94 4.51 -6.64
C LYS A 96 -23.56 3.54 -5.63
N ILE A 97 -22.81 3.07 -4.63
CA ILE A 97 -23.30 2.15 -3.60
C ILE A 97 -23.82 2.89 -2.36
N GLY A 98 -23.87 4.22 -2.38
CA GLY A 98 -24.44 5.05 -1.33
C GLY A 98 -23.53 5.26 -0.13
N MET A 99 -22.19 5.24 -0.32
CA MET A 99 -21.27 5.66 0.74
C MET A 99 -21.50 7.15 1.06
N GLU A 100 -21.45 7.52 2.34
CA GLU A 100 -21.63 8.93 2.70
C GLU A 100 -20.53 9.80 2.08
N PRO A 101 -20.84 11.06 1.70
CA PRO A 101 -19.85 11.95 1.10
C PRO A 101 -18.60 12.18 1.96
N GLU A 102 -18.76 12.24 3.29
CA GLU A 102 -17.64 12.42 4.23
C GLU A 102 -16.68 11.22 4.22
N ASP A 103 -17.23 10.01 4.15
CA ASP A 103 -16.47 8.76 4.09
C ASP A 103 -15.79 8.60 2.72
N THR A 104 -16.55 8.88 1.66
CA THR A 104 -16.03 8.86 0.29
C THR A 104 -14.86 9.83 0.16
N ALA A 105 -14.99 11.06 0.69
CA ALA A 105 -13.93 12.05 0.68
C ALA A 105 -12.66 11.53 1.36
N LYS A 106 -12.76 10.94 2.55
CA LYS A 106 -11.62 10.36 3.26
C LYS A 106 -10.92 9.26 2.45
N VAL A 107 -11.68 8.35 1.86
CA VAL A 107 -11.13 7.25 1.05
C VAL A 107 -10.42 7.78 -0.20
N VAL A 108 -11.06 8.65 -0.98
CA VAL A 108 -10.48 9.14 -2.24
C VAL A 108 -9.31 10.09 -1.99
N THR A 109 -9.31 10.83 -0.87
CA THR A 109 -8.15 11.61 -0.41
C THR A 109 -6.96 10.70 -0.11
N ALA A 110 -7.16 9.57 0.59
CA ALA A 110 -6.09 8.62 0.84
C ALA A 110 -5.56 8.02 -0.48
N ILE A 111 -6.45 7.56 -1.36
CA ILE A 111 -6.07 7.00 -2.67
C ILE A 111 -5.34 8.04 -3.52
N GLY A 112 -5.80 9.28 -3.59
CA GLY A 112 -5.18 10.31 -4.44
C GLY A 112 -3.78 10.74 -3.99
N ASN A 113 -3.39 10.45 -2.74
CA ASN A 113 -2.12 10.89 -2.14
C ASN A 113 -1.16 9.75 -1.78
N HIS A 114 -1.40 8.52 -2.27
CA HIS A 114 -0.56 7.37 -1.87
C HIS A 114 0.67 7.12 -2.76
N ASP A 115 0.65 7.56 -4.03
CA ASP A 115 1.70 7.20 -5.00
C ASP A 115 2.87 8.18 -5.07
N GLU A 116 4.08 7.64 -5.27
CA GLU A 116 5.36 8.28 -4.93
C GLU A 116 5.56 9.68 -5.51
N GLY A 117 5.13 9.93 -6.75
CA GLY A 117 5.36 11.20 -7.43
C GLY A 117 4.64 12.39 -6.79
N THR A 118 3.49 12.13 -6.15
CA THR A 118 2.65 13.15 -5.52
C THR A 118 2.24 12.77 -4.10
N ALA A 119 2.91 11.77 -3.50
CA ALA A 119 2.47 11.20 -2.23
C ALA A 119 2.62 12.19 -1.08
N PHE A 120 1.57 12.31 -0.28
CA PHE A 120 1.59 13.10 0.94
C PHE A 120 0.61 12.53 1.97
N PRO A 121 1.06 12.19 3.20
CA PRO A 121 0.18 11.70 4.26
C PRO A 121 -0.66 12.86 4.84
N VAL A 122 -1.68 13.29 4.10
CA VAL A 122 -2.52 14.45 4.47
C VAL A 122 -3.41 14.20 5.69
N ASN A 123 -3.63 12.94 6.06
CA ASN A 123 -4.37 12.50 7.23
C ASN A 123 -3.94 11.06 7.60
N GLU A 124 -4.53 10.53 8.67
CA GLU A 124 -4.19 9.26 9.31
C GLU A 124 -4.53 8.06 8.42
N ILE A 125 -5.63 8.13 7.66
CA ILE A 125 -6.04 7.10 6.69
C ILE A 125 -5.03 7.05 5.53
N ALA A 126 -4.64 8.21 4.99
CA ALA A 126 -3.61 8.31 3.95
C ALA A 126 -2.25 7.84 4.46
N ALA A 127 -1.88 8.21 5.69
CA ALA A 127 -0.65 7.77 6.33
C ALA A 127 -0.59 6.24 6.49
N ALA A 128 -1.67 5.64 7.01
CA ALA A 128 -1.77 4.19 7.16
C ALA A 128 -1.70 3.47 5.80
N LEU A 129 -2.37 4.00 4.77
CA LEU A 129 -2.30 3.47 3.41
C LEU A 129 -0.87 3.53 2.85
N ILE A 130 -0.20 4.67 2.95
CA ILE A 130 1.17 4.86 2.46
C ILE A 130 2.11 3.84 3.11
N ILE A 131 2.05 3.69 4.45
CA ILE A 131 2.86 2.69 5.14
C ILE A 131 2.53 1.30 4.62
N ALA A 132 1.24 0.94 4.55
CA ALA A 132 0.82 -0.40 4.16
C ALA A 132 1.28 -0.80 2.75
N ASP A 133 1.14 0.11 1.78
CA ASP A 133 1.58 -0.14 0.40
C ASP A 133 3.11 -0.14 0.28
N LYS A 134 3.76 0.92 0.74
CA LYS A 134 5.21 1.10 0.52
C LYS A 134 6.07 0.10 1.30
N THR A 135 5.52 -0.53 2.35
CA THR A 135 6.18 -1.62 3.09
C THR A 135 5.91 -3.02 2.52
N ASP A 136 5.02 -3.18 1.53
CA ASP A 136 4.78 -4.48 0.89
C ASP A 136 5.85 -4.85 -0.14
N VAL A 137 7.08 -5.02 0.34
CA VAL A 137 8.24 -5.48 -0.43
C VAL A 137 8.44 -6.96 -0.15
N ARG A 138 8.20 -7.84 -1.13
CA ARG A 138 8.31 -9.30 -0.94
C ARG A 138 8.54 -10.03 -2.27
N ARG A 139 9.33 -11.11 -2.20
CA ARG A 139 9.63 -11.97 -3.35
C ARG A 139 8.40 -12.50 -4.09
N SER A 140 7.29 -12.74 -3.40
CA SER A 140 6.07 -13.29 -4.01
C SER A 140 5.38 -12.34 -4.98
N ARG A 141 5.75 -11.05 -5.01
CA ARG A 141 5.22 -10.07 -5.97
C ARG A 141 5.89 -10.14 -7.36
N VAL A 142 7.01 -10.86 -7.47
CA VAL A 142 7.75 -10.97 -8.73
C VAL A 142 7.07 -12.00 -9.62
N ARG A 143 6.50 -11.54 -10.74
CA ARG A 143 5.70 -12.39 -11.64
C ARG A 143 6.55 -13.39 -12.42
N ASN A 144 7.69 -12.94 -12.92
CA ASN A 144 8.54 -13.73 -13.79
C ASN A 144 9.99 -13.71 -13.29
N ARG A 145 10.61 -14.88 -13.12
CA ARG A 145 12.02 -14.93 -12.72
C ARG A 145 12.98 -14.52 -13.84
N ALA A 146 12.52 -14.54 -15.10
CA ALA A 146 13.33 -14.14 -16.24
C ALA A 146 13.57 -12.61 -16.30
N THR A 147 12.76 -11.80 -15.62
CA THR A 147 12.88 -10.33 -15.60
C THR A 147 13.84 -9.82 -14.52
N ILE A 148 14.19 -10.66 -13.53
CA ILE A 148 15.11 -10.33 -12.41
C ILE A 148 16.44 -9.73 -12.88
N GLN A 149 16.98 -10.19 -14.01
CA GLN A 149 18.26 -9.66 -14.51
C GLN A 149 18.12 -8.28 -15.15
N LYS A 150 16.92 -7.90 -15.60
CA LYS A 150 16.66 -6.70 -16.41
C LYS A 150 15.98 -5.58 -15.64
N ASP A 151 15.12 -5.91 -14.67
CA ASP A 151 14.46 -4.94 -13.81
C ASP A 151 15.01 -5.04 -12.39
N ILE A 152 15.58 -3.93 -11.92
CA ILE A 152 16.12 -3.80 -10.57
C ILE A 152 15.00 -3.90 -9.50
N HIS A 153 13.75 -3.52 -9.81
CA HIS A 153 12.62 -3.65 -8.88
C HIS A 153 12.29 -5.12 -8.62
N ASP A 154 12.17 -5.92 -9.68
CA ASP A 154 11.99 -7.36 -9.59
C ASP A 154 13.18 -8.02 -8.90
N ARG A 155 14.41 -7.56 -9.17
CA ARG A 155 15.61 -8.10 -8.52
C ARG A 155 15.61 -7.89 -7.01
N VAL A 156 15.36 -6.65 -6.57
CA VAL A 156 15.31 -6.31 -5.16
C VAL A 156 14.16 -7.05 -4.47
N ASN A 157 12.95 -7.05 -5.04
CA ASN A 157 11.83 -7.81 -4.49
C ASN A 157 12.17 -9.30 -4.40
N TYR A 158 12.75 -9.90 -5.44
CA TYR A 158 13.12 -11.30 -5.44
C TYR A 158 14.22 -11.64 -4.42
N ALA A 159 15.08 -10.69 -4.07
CA ALA A 159 16.10 -10.86 -3.04
C ALA A 159 15.52 -10.84 -1.61
N VAL A 160 14.34 -10.26 -1.40
CA VAL A 160 13.67 -10.23 -0.08
C VAL A 160 13.11 -11.61 0.27
N LYS A 161 13.82 -12.34 1.14
CA LYS A 161 13.45 -13.66 1.67
C LYS A 161 12.31 -13.59 2.68
N SER A 162 12.29 -12.55 3.51
CA SER A 162 11.22 -12.28 4.46
C SER A 162 10.99 -10.78 4.59
N SER A 163 9.75 -10.39 4.84
CA SER A 163 9.33 -9.01 5.03
C SER A 163 8.23 -8.98 6.08
N ASP A 164 8.41 -8.13 7.08
CA ASP A 164 7.50 -7.97 8.21
C ASP A 164 7.41 -6.51 8.63
N VAL A 165 6.25 -6.08 9.11
CA VAL A 165 6.02 -4.72 9.60
C VAL A 165 5.53 -4.82 11.04
N ARG A 166 6.34 -4.30 11.98
CA ARG A 166 6.07 -4.40 13.41
C ARG A 166 5.77 -3.04 14.01
N LEU A 167 4.60 -2.91 14.59
CA LEU A 167 4.21 -1.78 15.40
C LEU A 167 4.54 -2.05 16.87
N ASP A 168 5.28 -1.15 17.49
CA ASP A 168 5.46 -1.07 18.94
C ASP A 168 4.84 0.23 19.44
N VAL A 169 3.62 0.13 19.97
CA VAL A 169 2.85 1.27 20.47
C VAL A 169 3.53 1.92 21.69
N LYS A 170 4.19 1.12 22.55
CA LYS A 170 4.84 1.65 23.76
C LYS A 170 6.11 2.42 23.42
N ALA A 171 6.89 1.90 22.49
CA ALA A 171 8.10 2.57 22.01
C ALA A 171 7.78 3.70 21.02
N GLY A 172 6.54 3.79 20.51
CA GLY A 172 6.15 4.76 19.49
C GLY A 172 6.85 4.53 18.15
N THR A 173 7.01 3.26 17.75
CA THR A 173 7.78 2.91 16.54
C THR A 173 7.03 1.96 15.62
N ILE A 174 7.25 2.10 14.31
CA ILE A 174 6.86 1.14 13.30
C ILE A 174 8.08 0.73 12.48
N THR A 175 8.40 -0.56 12.47
CA THR A 175 9.64 -1.08 11.88
C THR A 175 9.34 -1.98 10.69
N LEU A 176 9.86 -1.65 9.51
CA LEU A 176 9.96 -2.57 8.38
C LEU A 176 11.21 -3.44 8.58
N ILE A 177 11.02 -4.76 8.65
CA ILE A 177 12.08 -5.75 8.86
C ILE A 177 12.19 -6.59 7.60
N LEU A 178 13.35 -6.54 6.95
CA LEU A 178 13.65 -7.28 5.72
C LEU A 178 14.84 -8.22 5.92
N THR A 179 14.71 -9.43 5.40
CA THR A 179 15.86 -10.33 5.16
C THR A 179 16.14 -10.34 3.67
N ILE A 180 17.30 -9.85 3.25
CA ILE A 180 17.71 -9.75 1.85
C ILE A 180 18.82 -10.76 1.55
N ASP A 181 18.66 -11.53 0.48
CA ASP A 181 19.71 -12.38 -0.07
C ASP A 181 20.77 -11.55 -0.80
N THR A 182 21.87 -11.27 -0.11
CA THR A 182 22.98 -10.46 -0.64
C THR A 182 23.75 -11.13 -1.78
N LYS A 183 23.48 -12.41 -2.07
CA LYS A 183 24.00 -13.07 -3.28
C LYS A 183 23.22 -12.70 -4.53
N ILE A 184 21.99 -12.21 -4.39
CA ILE A 184 21.10 -11.80 -5.49
C ILE A 184 21.21 -10.30 -5.73
N CYS A 185 21.24 -9.50 -4.66
CA CYS A 185 21.17 -8.04 -4.73
C CYS A 185 21.91 -7.43 -3.54
N ALA A 186 22.70 -6.38 -3.75
CA ALA A 186 23.33 -5.67 -2.65
C ALA A 186 22.28 -4.88 -1.85
N VAL A 187 22.55 -4.60 -0.57
CA VAL A 187 21.68 -3.73 0.25
C VAL A 187 21.60 -2.31 -0.34
N MET A 188 22.66 -1.85 -1.01
CA MET A 188 22.65 -0.54 -1.69
C MET A 188 21.64 -0.48 -2.84
N ASP A 189 21.44 -1.58 -3.57
CA ASP A 189 20.45 -1.65 -4.66
C ASP A 189 19.01 -1.48 -4.12
N TYR A 190 18.75 -1.95 -2.89
CA TYR A 190 17.47 -1.70 -2.23
C TYR A 190 17.25 -0.20 -2.03
N PHE A 191 18.27 0.51 -1.55
CA PHE A 191 18.17 1.95 -1.34
C PHE A 191 18.05 2.73 -2.65
N GLU A 192 18.71 2.30 -3.72
CA GLU A 192 18.61 2.95 -5.03
C GLU A 192 17.15 3.05 -5.52
N ILE A 193 16.34 2.03 -5.22
CA ILE A 193 14.92 1.98 -5.64
C ILE A 193 13.97 2.46 -4.57
N PHE A 194 14.12 1.96 -3.34
CA PHE A 194 13.09 2.07 -2.31
C PHE A 194 13.33 3.24 -1.37
N MET A 195 14.40 4.03 -1.52
CA MET A 195 14.65 5.16 -0.61
C MET A 195 13.50 6.17 -0.61
N SER A 196 12.97 6.56 -1.77
CA SER A 196 11.81 7.45 -1.87
C SER A 196 10.62 6.93 -1.05
N ARG A 197 10.32 5.63 -1.21
CA ARG A 197 9.26 4.91 -0.49
C ARG A 197 9.49 4.91 1.01
N MET A 198 10.71 4.67 1.48
CA MET A 198 11.03 4.68 2.91
C MET A 198 10.94 6.07 3.53
N LEU A 199 11.32 7.12 2.79
CA LEU A 199 11.12 8.50 3.21
C LEU A 199 9.63 8.84 3.33
N LEU A 200 8.77 8.31 2.45
CA LEU A 200 7.32 8.44 2.56
C LEU A 200 6.77 7.70 3.78
N CYS A 201 7.24 6.47 4.05
CA CYS A 201 6.88 5.75 5.27
C CYS A 201 7.25 6.53 6.54
N ARG A 202 8.42 7.18 6.55
CA ARG A 202 8.81 8.05 7.66
C ARG A 202 7.84 9.22 7.87
N LYS A 203 7.55 9.98 6.80
CA LYS A 203 6.58 11.09 6.88
C LYS A 203 5.19 10.62 7.32
N ALA A 204 4.75 9.45 6.84
CA ALA A 204 3.47 8.87 7.22
C ALA A 204 3.46 8.41 8.68
N ALA A 205 4.56 7.84 9.17
CA ALA A 205 4.69 7.49 10.58
C ALA A 205 4.63 8.74 11.47
N ASP A 206 5.28 9.85 11.07
CA ASP A 206 5.25 11.10 11.81
C ASP A 206 3.81 11.63 12.00
N VAL A 207 2.96 11.52 10.97
CA VAL A 207 1.53 11.89 11.04
C VAL A 207 0.75 11.03 12.03
N LEU A 208 1.11 9.76 12.15
CA LEU A 208 0.53 8.83 13.13
C LEU A 208 1.16 8.94 14.52
N GLY A 209 2.07 9.89 14.75
CA GLY A 209 2.79 10.04 16.02
C GLY A 209 3.80 8.93 16.28
N LEU A 210 4.32 8.30 15.24
CA LEU A 210 5.26 7.18 15.29
C LEU A 210 6.60 7.54 14.65
N HIS A 211 7.65 6.82 15.03
CA HIS A 211 8.93 6.81 14.33
C HIS A 211 9.04 5.59 13.42
N PHE A 212 9.25 5.81 12.11
CA PHE A 212 9.52 4.74 11.16
C PHE A 212 10.96 4.26 11.28
N LYS A 213 11.15 2.93 11.30
CA LYS A 213 12.46 2.29 11.28
C LYS A 213 12.58 1.29 10.15
N LEU A 214 13.79 1.13 9.64
CA LEU A 214 14.12 0.11 8.65
C LEU A 214 15.24 -0.79 9.19
N ASN A 215 14.96 -2.10 9.27
CA ASN A 215 15.94 -3.12 9.61
C ASN A 215 16.15 -4.05 8.42
N ILE A 216 17.38 -4.16 7.93
CA ILE A 216 17.76 -5.08 6.86
C ILE A 216 18.86 -6.00 7.37
N ASN A 217 18.64 -7.32 7.34
CA ASN A 217 19.60 -8.31 7.79
C ASN A 217 20.16 -8.00 9.19
N GLU A 218 19.28 -7.67 10.14
CA GLU A 218 19.58 -7.33 11.54
C GLU A 218 20.29 -5.98 11.74
N VAL A 219 20.58 -5.24 10.67
CA VAL A 219 21.14 -3.88 10.73
C VAL A 219 20.02 -2.85 10.70
N SER A 220 19.95 -1.99 11.72
CA SER A 220 19.02 -0.86 11.78
C SER A 220 19.61 0.35 11.03
N LEU A 221 18.86 0.95 10.11
CA LEU A 221 19.37 1.94 9.13
C LEU A 221 18.64 3.30 9.18
N LEU A 222 17.39 3.31 9.64
CA LEU A 222 16.53 4.49 9.84
C LEU A 222 15.82 4.34 11.18
#